data_AF-A0A397PKI0-F1
#
_entry.id   AF-A0A397PKI0-F1
#
_cell.length_a   1.000
_cell.length_b   1.000
_cell.length_c   1.000
_cell.angle_alpha   90.00
_cell.angle_beta   90.00
_cell.angle_gamma   90.00
#
_symmetry.space_group_name_H-M   'P 1'
#
loop_
_entity.id
_entity.type
_entity.pdbx_description
1 polymer ?
#
loop_
_entity_poly.entity_id
_entity_poly.type
_entity_poly.pdbx_seq_one_letter_code
_entity_poly.pdbx_strand_id
1 'polypeptide(L)'
;MTGGTDGFAALAAACQVQLVAIVPQIDELDPIDTLNAITAVVALSRCHIVARQEANDVAAYLSCRPAPPPDSPGRALLDHCASALAKPLRTHGRHPSFGIDIWLDNNGLLRLIVSLVQGGIAHDAITALVGCVADATQRLVTHLNALAVSHIAAVLQRDLNHKPLDGQNALSRVLHWALVPMLAGRPERPQIIERRMQALDVYGAIASILMRDSITATIDQGEPLNPHLCLELGVTKAHLHRLQGIHPATEALASFRDLLGPIQTLLLHEVPLRQWPTGKDWTTGLWRDSLNHSLFRPDYVGDDTERRDAINALREDLLYPLAASRAMKADLLDDYRVREFIRGFYMHSMLMHGPQHRAWLRALREAVVGPRGLKSFHEAIGLWHRRSATIAAVRHEQKTDKPGWPALCPAWTARDGHHQIVPLTSAEDLVLEGNALQHCVGGYYPQCRRGDTQIFSLRCNEIRLATLEMTLTYEQGKSLTIAPGQFKARGNTRPPPQLSPVLRQFLADLRHERHPITHQELLRHRREIMRSGDCGWHREILPISHARKAWPLYRVLLPKGTPDTFDQWAEQSGVARALDKIIHAIATLPTKR
;
A
#
# COMPACT_ATOMS: atom_id res chain seq x y z
N MET A 1 -20.16 -37.59 41.05
CA MET A 1 -19.86 -37.67 39.60
C MET A 1 -18.63 -38.54 39.42
N THR A 2 -18.83 -39.86 39.31
CA THR A 2 -17.76 -40.89 39.28
C THR A 2 -17.90 -41.77 38.04
N GLY A 3 -18.11 -41.14 36.88
CA GLY A 3 -18.00 -41.82 35.58
C GLY A 3 -17.07 -41.01 34.70
N GLY A 4 -15.93 -41.55 34.27
CA GLY A 4 -15.10 -40.77 33.34
C GLY A 4 -13.74 -41.31 32.91
N THR A 5 -13.07 -42.18 33.68
CA THR A 5 -11.72 -42.68 33.34
C THR A 5 -11.74 -44.04 32.63
N ASP A 6 -12.63 -44.94 33.04
CA ASP A 6 -12.72 -46.31 32.50
C ASP A 6 -13.05 -46.32 31.00
N GLY A 7 -13.81 -45.32 30.53
CA GLY A 7 -14.14 -45.16 29.12
C GLY A 7 -12.94 -44.78 28.24
N PHE A 8 -11.97 -44.02 28.76
CA PHE A 8 -10.78 -43.66 27.98
C PHE A 8 -9.80 -44.81 27.94
N ALA A 9 -9.62 -45.52 29.06
CA ALA A 9 -8.79 -46.72 29.11
C ALA A 9 -9.30 -47.79 28.12
N ALA A 10 -10.61 -48.02 28.07
CA ALA A 10 -11.23 -48.93 27.09
C ALA A 10 -11.02 -48.47 25.63
N LEU A 11 -11.17 -47.18 25.36
CA LEU A 11 -10.92 -46.61 24.03
C LEU A 11 -9.45 -46.73 23.61
N ALA A 12 -8.52 -46.44 24.54
CA ALA A 12 -7.09 -46.57 24.31
C ALA A 12 -6.72 -48.03 24.04
N ALA A 13 -7.21 -48.98 24.83
CA ALA A 13 -7.00 -50.41 24.60
C ALA A 13 -7.50 -50.86 23.23
N ALA A 14 -8.69 -50.42 22.80
CA ALA A 14 -9.20 -50.71 21.46
C ALA A 14 -8.35 -50.11 20.34
N CYS A 15 -7.80 -48.90 20.53
CA CYS A 15 -6.88 -48.29 19.57
C CYS A 15 -5.54 -49.02 19.53
N GLN A 16 -5.03 -49.46 20.67
CA GLN A 16 -3.80 -50.26 20.75
C GLN A 16 -3.96 -51.60 20.03
N VAL A 17 -5.06 -52.32 20.26
CA VAL A 17 -5.39 -53.57 19.53
C VAL A 17 -5.40 -53.34 18.01
N GLN A 18 -5.95 -52.21 17.55
CA GLN A 18 -5.93 -51.86 16.13
C GLN A 18 -4.50 -51.63 15.61
N LEU A 19 -3.65 -50.96 16.36
CA LEU A 19 -2.26 -50.69 15.96
C LEU A 19 -1.42 -51.97 15.94
N VAL A 20 -1.57 -52.84 16.95
CA VAL A 20 -0.94 -54.16 17.01
C VAL A 20 -1.45 -55.07 15.87
N ALA A 21 -2.72 -54.96 15.48
CA ALA A 21 -3.22 -55.73 14.32
C ALA A 21 -2.56 -55.32 13.00
N ILE A 22 -2.08 -54.06 12.86
CA ILE A 22 -1.33 -53.60 11.69
C ILE A 22 0.11 -54.11 11.72
N VAL A 23 0.74 -54.07 12.90
CA VAL A 23 2.11 -54.57 13.12
C VAL A 23 2.13 -55.44 14.38
N PRO A 24 1.94 -56.77 14.29
CA PRO A 24 1.84 -57.63 15.47
C PRO A 24 3.09 -57.65 16.35
N GLN A 25 4.27 -57.43 15.76
CA GLN A 25 5.56 -57.40 16.46
C GLN A 25 5.86 -56.04 17.11
N ILE A 26 4.94 -55.07 17.07
CA ILE A 26 5.20 -53.70 17.55
C ILE A 26 5.55 -53.68 19.03
N ASP A 27 4.94 -54.53 19.85
CA ASP A 27 5.21 -54.62 21.30
C ASP A 27 6.63 -55.13 21.61
N GLU A 28 7.22 -55.95 20.74
CA GLU A 28 8.58 -56.49 20.89
C GLU A 28 9.65 -55.52 20.40
N LEU A 29 9.28 -54.63 19.47
CA LEU A 29 10.17 -53.71 18.78
C LEU A 29 10.00 -52.26 19.25
N ASP A 30 9.13 -52.01 20.24
CA ASP A 30 8.90 -50.69 20.85
C ASP A 30 9.96 -50.38 21.91
N PRO A 31 10.89 -49.45 21.63
CA PRO A 31 12.04 -49.27 22.48
C PRO A 31 11.76 -48.44 23.75
N ILE A 32 10.68 -47.65 23.81
CA ILE A 32 10.44 -46.66 24.89
C ILE A 32 8.94 -46.34 25.11
N ASP A 33 8.06 -47.35 25.11
CA ASP A 33 6.60 -47.16 25.25
C ASP A 33 5.98 -46.19 24.21
N THR A 34 6.59 -46.08 23.03
CA THR A 34 6.13 -45.22 21.92
C THR A 34 4.72 -45.60 21.48
N LEU A 35 4.35 -46.88 21.58
CA LEU A 35 3.01 -47.36 21.28
C LEU A 35 1.95 -46.69 22.16
N ASN A 36 2.24 -46.41 23.43
CA ASN A 36 1.31 -45.71 24.32
C ASN A 36 1.08 -44.25 23.89
N ALA A 37 2.14 -43.57 23.41
CA ALA A 37 2.05 -42.21 22.89
C ALA A 37 1.27 -42.14 21.56
N ILE A 38 1.51 -43.09 20.64
CA ILE A 38 0.76 -43.20 19.39
C ILE A 38 -0.71 -43.52 19.69
N THR A 39 -0.96 -44.48 20.58
CA THR A 39 -2.30 -44.86 21.02
C THR A 39 -3.05 -43.67 21.61
N ALA A 40 -2.38 -42.83 22.40
CA ALA A 40 -2.96 -41.62 22.96
C ALA A 40 -3.40 -40.61 21.87
N VAL A 41 -2.60 -40.39 20.82
CA VAL A 41 -3.00 -39.54 19.68
C VAL A 41 -4.22 -40.12 18.97
N VAL A 42 -4.22 -41.42 18.69
CA VAL A 42 -5.35 -42.10 18.02
C VAL A 42 -6.61 -42.03 18.87
N ALA A 43 -6.52 -42.31 20.17
CA ALA A 43 -7.66 -42.26 21.08
C ALA A 43 -8.21 -40.83 21.24
N LEU A 44 -7.35 -39.83 21.42
CA LEU A 44 -7.77 -38.43 21.52
C LEU A 44 -8.41 -37.91 20.23
N SER A 45 -7.96 -38.37 19.06
CA SER A 45 -8.59 -38.02 17.77
C SER A 45 -10.06 -38.48 17.66
N ARG A 46 -10.48 -39.42 18.52
CA ARG A 46 -11.85 -39.96 18.60
C ARG A 46 -12.65 -39.40 19.78
N CYS A 47 -12.03 -38.59 20.63
CA CYS A 47 -12.66 -38.03 21.82
C CYS A 47 -13.40 -36.72 21.50
N HIS A 48 -14.41 -36.42 22.30
CA HIS A 48 -15.04 -35.10 22.30
C HIS A 48 -14.26 -34.16 23.23
N ILE A 49 -13.50 -33.23 22.62
CA ILE A 49 -12.71 -32.23 23.34
C ILE A 49 -13.43 -30.88 23.27
N VAL A 50 -13.55 -30.20 24.41
CA VAL A 50 -14.09 -28.84 24.50
C VAL A 50 -13.15 -27.94 25.32
N ALA A 51 -13.04 -26.68 24.92
CA ALA A 51 -12.30 -25.66 25.64
C ALA A 51 -13.23 -24.92 26.62
N ARG A 52 -12.77 -24.73 27.85
CA ARG A 52 -13.44 -23.92 28.89
C ARG A 52 -12.62 -22.70 29.22
N GLN A 53 -13.32 -21.68 29.67
CA GLN A 53 -12.75 -20.41 30.11
C GLN A 53 -12.89 -20.26 31.60
N GLU A 54 -11.90 -19.63 32.21
CA GLU A 54 -11.95 -19.17 33.59
C GLU A 54 -12.05 -17.65 33.64
N ALA A 55 -12.64 -17.13 34.71
CA ALA A 55 -12.72 -15.69 34.91
C ALA A 55 -11.31 -15.07 34.93
N ASN A 56 -11.16 -13.92 34.26
CA ASN A 56 -9.93 -13.15 34.21
C ASN A 56 -8.70 -13.84 33.56
N ASP A 57 -8.85 -15.05 33.01
CA ASP A 57 -7.76 -15.78 32.35
C ASP A 57 -7.98 -15.87 30.84
N VAL A 58 -6.89 -15.88 30.08
CA VAL A 58 -6.86 -16.11 28.62
C VAL A 58 -6.48 -17.56 28.28
N ALA A 59 -6.03 -18.35 29.26
CA ALA A 59 -5.74 -19.77 29.09
C ALA A 59 -6.98 -20.55 28.65
N ALA A 60 -6.75 -21.65 27.95
CA ALA A 60 -7.77 -22.61 27.59
C ALA A 60 -7.67 -23.83 28.49
N TYR A 61 -8.77 -24.20 29.13
CA TYR A 61 -8.84 -25.42 29.92
C TYR A 61 -9.57 -26.48 29.09
N LEU A 62 -8.82 -27.45 28.58
CA LEU A 62 -9.39 -28.52 27.76
C LEU A 62 -10.03 -29.58 28.65
N SER A 63 -11.29 -29.90 28.37
CA SER A 63 -11.97 -31.07 28.93
C SER A 63 -12.26 -32.06 27.82
N CYS A 64 -11.96 -33.33 28.07
CA CYS A 64 -12.03 -34.42 27.12
C CYS A 64 -13.02 -35.49 27.61
N ARG A 65 -13.84 -36.01 26.71
CA ARG A 65 -14.75 -37.13 26.98
C ARG A 65 -14.59 -38.23 25.93
N PRO A 66 -14.25 -39.46 26.34
CA PRO A 66 -13.87 -39.87 27.71
C PRO A 66 -12.56 -39.19 28.18
N ALA A 67 -12.33 -39.12 29.49
CA ALA A 67 -11.21 -38.34 30.06
C ALA A 67 -9.96 -39.22 30.25
N PRO A 68 -8.77 -38.77 29.81
CA PRO A 68 -7.54 -39.52 30.02
C PRO A 68 -7.15 -39.58 31.51
N PRO A 69 -6.54 -40.69 31.98
CA PRO A 69 -6.02 -40.81 33.34
C PRO A 69 -4.95 -39.74 33.67
N PRO A 70 -4.86 -39.26 34.93
CA PRO A 70 -4.00 -38.13 35.33
C PRO A 70 -2.51 -38.24 34.98
N ASP A 71 -1.97 -39.46 34.84
CA ASP A 71 -0.54 -39.70 34.55
C ASP A 71 -0.33 -40.46 33.22
N SER A 72 -1.27 -40.31 32.28
CA SER A 72 -1.21 -40.97 30.97
C SER A 72 -0.60 -40.07 29.88
N PRO A 73 -0.01 -40.64 28.80
CA PRO A 73 0.39 -39.87 27.62
C PRO A 73 -0.75 -39.07 26.99
N GLY A 74 -2.00 -39.58 27.10
CA GLY A 74 -3.19 -38.84 26.68
C GLY A 74 -3.44 -37.58 27.50
N ARG A 75 -3.19 -37.60 28.80
CA ARG A 75 -3.30 -36.39 29.64
C ARG A 75 -2.17 -35.40 29.32
N ALA A 76 -0.93 -35.88 29.22
CA ALA A 76 0.21 -35.04 28.87
C ALA A 76 0.03 -34.35 27.50
N LEU A 77 -0.47 -35.08 26.50
CA LEU A 77 -0.78 -34.50 25.18
C LEU A 77 -1.93 -33.49 25.25
N LEU A 78 -2.97 -33.74 26.06
CA LEU A 78 -4.07 -32.79 26.24
C LEU A 78 -3.59 -31.48 26.88
N ASP A 79 -2.72 -31.55 27.90
CA ASP A 79 -2.15 -30.38 28.55
C ASP A 79 -1.19 -29.61 27.61
N HIS A 80 -0.41 -30.33 26.79
CA HIS A 80 0.39 -29.74 25.70
C HIS A 80 -0.50 -28.98 24.70
N CYS A 81 -1.60 -29.59 24.26
CA CYS A 81 -2.57 -28.96 23.36
C CYS A 81 -3.23 -27.72 23.98
N ALA A 82 -3.55 -27.76 25.28
CA ALA A 82 -4.14 -26.64 26.01
C ALA A 82 -3.19 -25.43 26.05
N SER A 83 -1.90 -25.67 26.34
CA SER A 83 -0.85 -24.65 26.30
C SER A 83 -0.69 -24.04 24.90
N ALA A 84 -0.68 -24.89 23.86
CA ALA A 84 -0.61 -24.44 22.47
C ALA A 84 -1.82 -23.58 22.06
N LEU A 85 -3.02 -23.92 22.54
CA LEU A 85 -4.25 -23.18 22.25
C LEU A 85 -4.26 -21.78 22.85
N ALA A 86 -3.63 -21.58 24.03
CA ALA A 86 -3.53 -20.26 24.68
C ALA A 86 -2.46 -19.34 24.05
N LYS A 87 -1.54 -19.89 23.26
CA LYS A 87 -0.38 -19.16 22.72
C LYS A 87 -0.75 -17.97 21.82
N PRO A 88 -1.75 -18.06 20.90
CA PRO A 88 -2.21 -16.92 20.10
C PRO A 88 -2.77 -15.75 20.94
N LEU A 89 -3.30 -16.04 22.13
CA LEU A 89 -3.81 -15.01 23.05
C LEU A 89 -2.69 -14.34 23.86
N ARG A 90 -1.59 -15.07 24.12
CA ARG A 90 -0.41 -14.55 24.85
C ARG A 90 0.54 -13.75 23.96
N THR A 91 0.55 -14.02 22.65
CA THR A 91 1.44 -13.34 21.71
C THR A 91 0.70 -12.98 20.43
N HIS A 92 0.65 -11.68 20.10
CA HIS A 92 0.01 -11.19 18.87
C HIS A 92 0.67 -11.78 17.62
N GLY A 93 -0.12 -11.90 16.54
CA GLY A 93 0.35 -12.38 15.23
C GLY A 93 0.78 -13.84 15.16
N ARG A 94 0.59 -14.63 16.23
CA ARG A 94 0.86 -16.07 16.21
C ARG A 94 -0.41 -16.88 15.97
N HIS A 95 -0.33 -17.81 15.04
CA HIS A 95 -1.36 -18.83 14.83
C HIS A 95 -1.18 -19.99 15.81
N PRO A 96 -2.26 -20.74 16.14
CA PRO A 96 -2.14 -21.94 16.92
C PRO A 96 -1.25 -22.94 16.18
N SER A 97 -0.27 -23.49 16.89
CA SER A 97 0.60 -24.56 16.41
C SER A 97 0.72 -25.58 17.52
N PHE A 98 0.15 -26.75 17.28
CA PHE A 98 0.04 -27.82 18.28
C PHE A 98 1.27 -28.72 18.33
N GLY A 99 2.08 -28.78 17.26
CA GLY A 99 3.34 -29.55 17.24
C GLY A 99 3.18 -31.01 17.66
N ILE A 100 2.10 -31.68 17.24
CA ILE A 100 1.80 -33.07 17.62
C ILE A 100 2.79 -34.04 16.98
N ASP A 101 3.27 -33.72 15.79
CA ASP A 101 4.39 -34.37 15.11
C ASP A 101 5.67 -34.32 15.96
N ILE A 102 6.07 -33.12 16.41
CA ILE A 102 7.25 -32.94 17.27
C ILE A 102 7.06 -33.68 18.60
N TRP A 103 5.85 -33.64 19.15
CA TRP A 103 5.52 -34.38 20.37
C TRP A 103 5.65 -35.89 20.17
N LEU A 104 5.14 -36.44 19.06
CA LEU A 104 5.28 -37.86 18.71
C LEU A 104 6.74 -38.27 18.52
N ASP A 105 7.54 -37.45 17.85
CA ASP A 105 8.97 -37.72 17.63
C ASP A 105 9.74 -37.73 18.95
N ASN A 106 9.46 -36.78 19.84
CA ASN A 106 10.03 -36.75 21.19
C ASN A 106 9.62 -37.97 22.04
N ASN A 107 8.48 -38.58 21.73
CA ASN A 107 8.02 -39.83 22.34
C ASN A 107 8.43 -41.08 21.55
N GLY A 108 9.35 -40.96 20.59
CA GLY A 108 10.05 -42.08 19.98
C GLY A 108 9.49 -42.59 18.65
N LEU A 109 8.53 -41.91 18.00
CA LEU A 109 7.94 -42.37 16.73
C LEU A 109 8.99 -42.70 15.65
N LEU A 110 9.95 -41.80 15.42
CA LEU A 110 11.03 -42.04 14.45
C LEU A 110 11.91 -43.23 14.85
N ARG A 111 12.17 -43.41 16.15
CA ARG A 111 12.96 -44.55 16.65
C ARG A 111 12.22 -45.86 16.45
N LEU A 112 10.91 -45.88 16.73
CA LEU A 112 10.06 -47.03 16.48
C LEU A 112 10.07 -47.39 14.98
N ILE A 113 9.89 -46.42 14.08
CA ILE A 113 9.94 -46.68 12.63
C ILE A 113 11.28 -47.29 12.22
N VAL A 114 12.40 -46.79 12.74
CA VAL A 114 13.73 -47.36 12.49
C VAL A 114 13.83 -48.80 13.01
N SER A 115 13.34 -49.07 14.23
CA SER A 115 13.31 -50.42 14.82
C SER A 115 12.46 -51.39 13.98
N LEU A 116 11.31 -50.95 13.47
CA LEU A 116 10.44 -51.77 12.61
C LEU A 116 11.12 -52.11 11.28
N VAL A 117 11.81 -51.14 10.66
CA VAL A 117 12.58 -51.37 9.43
C VAL A 117 13.73 -52.35 9.68
N GLN A 118 14.48 -52.15 10.77
CA GLN A 118 15.60 -53.04 11.13
C GLN A 118 15.14 -54.44 11.54
N GLY A 119 13.95 -54.56 12.14
CA GLY A 119 13.29 -55.82 12.48
C GLY A 119 12.70 -56.58 11.29
N GLY A 120 12.83 -56.06 10.06
CA GLY A 120 12.38 -56.73 8.85
C GLY A 120 10.87 -56.70 8.63
N ILE A 121 10.15 -55.76 9.26
CA ILE A 121 8.71 -55.61 9.08
C ILE A 121 8.40 -55.16 7.65
N ALA A 122 7.35 -55.72 7.06
CA ALA A 122 6.94 -55.41 5.69
C ALA A 122 6.65 -53.91 5.50
N HIS A 123 7.14 -53.35 4.39
CA HIS A 123 7.00 -51.92 4.08
C HIS A 123 5.53 -51.45 4.08
N ASP A 124 4.62 -52.27 3.57
CA ASP A 124 3.18 -51.96 3.54
C ASP A 124 2.57 -51.84 4.94
N ALA A 125 3.02 -52.66 5.89
CA ALA A 125 2.55 -52.63 7.28
C ALA A 125 3.07 -51.37 8.02
N ILE A 126 4.34 -50.99 7.80
CA ILE A 126 4.90 -49.74 8.32
C ILE A 126 4.16 -48.53 7.73
N THR A 127 3.88 -48.55 6.43
CA THR A 127 3.13 -47.50 5.74
C THR A 127 1.70 -47.38 6.26
N ALA A 128 1.03 -48.51 6.50
CA ALA A 128 -0.31 -48.53 7.09
C ALA A 128 -0.33 -47.99 8.53
N LEU A 129 0.67 -48.32 9.34
CA LEU A 129 0.82 -47.78 10.70
C LEU A 129 0.99 -46.27 10.65
N VAL A 130 1.97 -45.78 9.88
CA VAL A 130 2.24 -44.33 9.73
C VAL A 130 1.02 -43.60 9.18
N GLY A 131 0.31 -44.19 8.20
CA GLY A 131 -0.94 -43.65 7.66
C GLY A 131 -2.04 -43.52 8.73
N CYS A 132 -2.20 -44.53 9.59
CA CYS A 132 -3.15 -44.48 10.69
C CYS A 132 -2.84 -43.34 11.68
N VAL A 133 -1.56 -43.16 12.03
CA VAL A 133 -1.11 -42.09 12.94
C VAL A 133 -1.24 -40.71 12.30
N ALA A 134 -0.89 -40.59 11.01
CA ALA A 134 -1.01 -39.34 10.26
C ALA A 134 -2.48 -38.89 10.16
N ASP A 135 -3.39 -39.81 9.85
CA ASP A 135 -4.83 -39.54 9.80
C ASP A 135 -5.40 -39.13 11.16
N ALA A 136 -4.98 -39.80 12.24
CA ALA A 136 -5.39 -39.44 13.60
C ALA A 136 -4.87 -38.04 13.99
N THR A 137 -3.60 -37.76 13.70
CA THR A 137 -2.99 -36.45 13.92
C THR A 137 -3.73 -35.37 13.14
N GLN A 138 -4.04 -35.60 11.86
CA GLN A 138 -4.75 -34.63 11.03
C GLN A 138 -6.17 -34.35 11.56
N ARG A 139 -6.91 -35.39 11.97
CA ARG A 139 -8.24 -35.25 12.60
C ARG A 139 -8.15 -34.44 13.88
N LEU A 140 -7.20 -34.77 14.75
CA LEU A 140 -7.01 -34.09 16.03
C LEU A 140 -6.63 -32.61 15.83
N VAL A 141 -5.68 -32.31 14.94
CA VAL A 141 -5.27 -30.93 14.61
C VAL A 141 -6.44 -30.14 14.03
N THR A 142 -7.24 -30.74 13.16
CA THR A 142 -8.43 -30.08 12.58
C THR A 142 -9.42 -29.69 13.68
N HIS A 143 -9.71 -30.60 14.61
CA HIS A 143 -10.59 -30.33 15.76
C HIS A 143 -10.02 -29.25 16.69
N LEU A 144 -8.71 -29.32 16.99
CA LEU A 144 -8.03 -28.36 17.85
C LEU A 144 -7.96 -26.95 17.23
N ASN A 145 -7.81 -26.84 15.91
CA ASN A 145 -7.89 -25.55 15.22
C ASN A 145 -9.28 -24.92 15.33
N ALA A 146 -10.35 -25.71 15.16
CA ALA A 146 -11.71 -25.23 15.37
C ALA A 146 -11.94 -24.77 16.82
N LEU A 147 -11.41 -25.52 17.79
CA LEU A 147 -11.43 -25.13 19.20
C LEU A 147 -10.64 -23.85 19.46
N ALA A 148 -9.49 -23.64 18.82
CA ALA A 148 -8.69 -22.43 18.99
C ALA A 148 -9.44 -21.19 18.50
N VAL A 149 -10.08 -21.26 17.33
CA VAL A 149 -10.92 -20.18 16.80
C VAL A 149 -12.09 -19.89 17.75
N SER A 150 -12.78 -20.93 18.22
CA SER A 150 -13.90 -20.78 19.16
C SER A 150 -13.46 -20.18 20.50
N HIS A 151 -12.32 -20.62 21.04
CA HIS A 151 -11.78 -20.10 22.30
C HIS A 151 -11.38 -18.63 22.19
N ILE A 152 -10.65 -18.26 21.13
CA ILE A 152 -10.30 -16.85 20.86
C ILE A 152 -11.56 -16.01 20.79
N ALA A 153 -12.57 -16.45 20.02
CA ALA A 153 -13.83 -15.72 19.87
C ALA A 153 -14.54 -15.52 21.21
N ALA A 154 -14.60 -16.56 22.03
CA ALA A 154 -15.29 -16.48 23.30
C ALA A 154 -14.50 -15.62 24.33
N VAL A 155 -13.16 -15.63 24.32
CA VAL A 155 -12.36 -14.72 25.17
C VAL A 155 -12.56 -13.26 24.75
N LEU A 156 -12.54 -12.98 23.44
CA LEU A 156 -12.79 -11.63 22.90
C LEU A 156 -14.20 -11.13 23.21
N GLN A 157 -15.20 -12.00 23.12
CA GLN A 157 -16.58 -11.67 23.46
C GLN A 157 -16.73 -11.40 24.97
N ARG A 158 -16.10 -12.22 25.82
CA ARG A 158 -16.16 -12.07 27.28
C ARG A 158 -15.47 -10.79 27.76
N ASP A 159 -14.26 -10.54 27.30
CA ASP A 159 -13.40 -9.49 27.85
C ASP A 159 -13.59 -8.14 27.15
N LEU A 160 -13.83 -8.14 25.83
CA LEU A 160 -13.88 -6.92 25.01
C LEU A 160 -15.25 -6.68 24.36
N ASN A 161 -16.23 -7.57 24.56
CA ASN A 161 -17.50 -7.57 23.81
C ASN A 161 -17.27 -7.49 22.29
N HIS A 162 -16.21 -8.14 21.80
CA HIS A 162 -15.80 -8.08 20.40
C HIS A 162 -16.04 -9.41 19.70
N LYS A 163 -16.75 -9.34 18.58
CA LYS A 163 -16.92 -10.48 17.67
C LYS A 163 -15.76 -10.50 16.67
N PRO A 164 -14.92 -11.55 16.66
CA PRO A 164 -13.83 -11.64 15.71
C PRO A 164 -14.34 -11.81 14.27
N LEU A 165 -13.46 -11.55 13.30
CA LEU A 165 -13.71 -11.84 11.90
C LEU A 165 -13.76 -13.35 11.65
N ASP A 166 -14.51 -13.78 10.63
CA ASP A 166 -14.63 -15.19 10.27
C ASP A 166 -13.25 -15.81 10.00
N GLY A 167 -12.94 -16.91 10.70
CA GLY A 167 -11.66 -17.61 10.59
C GLY A 167 -10.47 -16.93 11.29
N GLN A 168 -10.69 -15.86 12.05
CA GLN A 168 -9.62 -15.22 12.81
C GLN A 168 -9.05 -16.17 13.88
N ASN A 169 -7.79 -16.57 13.68
CA ASN A 169 -7.05 -17.50 14.53
C ASN A 169 -5.78 -16.87 15.16
N ALA A 170 -5.61 -15.55 15.01
CA ALA A 170 -4.53 -14.78 15.61
C ALA A 170 -5.03 -13.39 16.04
N LEU A 171 -4.44 -12.84 17.10
CA LEU A 171 -4.75 -11.49 17.57
C LEU A 171 -3.97 -10.44 16.78
N SER A 172 -4.65 -9.34 16.44
CA SER A 172 -4.00 -8.10 16.05
C SER A 172 -3.24 -7.50 17.24
N ARG A 173 -2.32 -6.56 16.97
CA ARG A 173 -1.60 -5.84 18.04
C ARG A 173 -2.57 -5.10 18.97
N VAL A 174 -3.62 -4.48 18.42
CA VAL A 174 -4.62 -3.73 19.19
C VAL A 174 -5.45 -4.66 20.07
N LEU A 175 -5.90 -5.81 19.54
CA LEU A 175 -6.63 -6.82 20.32
C LEU A 175 -5.78 -7.39 21.46
N HIS A 176 -4.52 -7.72 21.19
CA HIS A 176 -3.59 -8.22 22.21
C HIS A 176 -3.31 -7.16 23.30
N TRP A 177 -3.11 -5.90 22.90
CA TRP A 177 -2.97 -4.79 23.83
C TRP A 177 -4.23 -4.59 24.67
N ALA A 178 -5.43 -4.59 24.06
CA ALA A 178 -6.68 -4.40 24.80
C ALA A 178 -6.97 -5.54 25.78
N LEU A 179 -6.59 -6.78 25.45
CA LEU A 179 -6.79 -7.95 26.31
C LEU A 179 -5.84 -8.01 27.52
N VAL A 180 -4.71 -7.32 27.51
CA VAL A 180 -3.72 -7.33 28.59
C VAL A 180 -3.35 -8.76 29.08
N PRO A 181 -2.96 -9.70 28.18
CA PRO A 181 -2.74 -11.10 28.56
C PRO A 181 -1.63 -11.34 29.59
N MET A 182 -0.73 -10.38 29.81
CA MET A 182 0.31 -10.45 30.86
C MET A 182 -0.26 -10.42 32.28
N LEU A 183 -1.51 -9.98 32.47
CA LEU A 183 -2.21 -9.96 33.76
C LEU A 183 -3.25 -11.08 33.85
N ALA A 184 -3.18 -12.10 33.00
CA ALA A 184 -4.09 -13.24 33.02
C ALA A 184 -4.11 -13.89 34.42
N GLY A 185 -5.31 -14.18 34.91
CA GLY A 185 -5.56 -14.73 36.25
C GLY A 185 -5.50 -13.70 37.39
N ARG A 186 -5.12 -12.45 37.13
CA ARG A 186 -5.03 -11.41 38.16
C ARG A 186 -6.37 -10.67 38.34
N PRO A 187 -6.75 -10.31 39.58
CA PRO A 187 -8.03 -9.65 39.86
C PRO A 187 -8.11 -8.22 39.31
N GLU A 188 -7.00 -7.53 39.12
CA GLU A 188 -6.96 -6.17 38.58
C GLU A 188 -7.17 -6.09 37.05
N ARG A 189 -7.05 -7.21 36.33
CA ARG A 189 -7.10 -7.25 34.86
C ARG A 189 -8.38 -6.65 34.26
N PRO A 190 -9.60 -6.96 34.75
CA PRO A 190 -10.84 -6.39 34.19
C PRO A 190 -10.87 -4.87 34.24
N GLN A 191 -10.38 -4.26 35.33
CA GLN A 191 -10.33 -2.80 35.46
C GLN A 191 -9.37 -2.16 34.45
N ILE A 192 -8.24 -2.81 34.17
CA ILE A 192 -7.28 -2.32 33.18
C ILE A 192 -7.84 -2.46 31.77
N ILE A 193 -8.52 -3.58 31.48
CA ILE A 193 -9.25 -3.76 30.20
C ILE A 193 -10.27 -2.64 30.02
N GLU A 194 -11.06 -2.34 31.04
CA GLU A 194 -12.04 -1.25 31.00
C GLU A 194 -11.39 0.10 30.66
N ARG A 195 -10.28 0.46 31.33
CA ARG A 195 -9.53 1.71 31.05
C ARG A 195 -9.02 1.75 29.62
N ARG A 196 -8.45 0.65 29.12
CA ARG A 196 -7.95 0.55 27.73
C ARG A 196 -9.07 0.63 26.70
N MET A 197 -10.22 0.02 26.98
CA MET A 197 -11.41 0.12 26.12
C MET A 197 -11.99 1.53 26.09
N GLN A 198 -12.08 2.21 27.24
CA GLN A 198 -12.47 3.62 27.29
C GLN A 198 -11.51 4.51 26.47
N ALA A 199 -10.20 4.27 26.55
CA ALA A 199 -9.23 4.98 25.74
C ALA A 199 -9.41 4.71 24.24
N LEU A 200 -9.73 3.48 23.83
CA LEU A 200 -10.05 3.13 22.44
C LEU A 200 -11.36 3.76 21.96
N ASP A 201 -12.38 3.85 22.80
CA ASP A 201 -13.64 4.49 22.40
C ASP A 201 -13.47 5.98 22.12
N VAL A 202 -12.61 6.65 22.89
CA VAL A 202 -12.35 8.08 22.70
C VAL A 202 -11.32 8.31 21.58
N TYR A 203 -10.24 7.54 21.54
CA TYR A 203 -9.05 7.80 20.71
C TYR A 203 -8.64 6.61 19.83
N GLY A 204 -9.57 5.72 19.48
CA GLY A 204 -9.29 4.52 18.67
C GLY A 204 -8.65 4.83 17.32
N ALA A 205 -8.85 6.04 16.80
CA ALA A 205 -8.25 6.51 15.57
C ALA A 205 -6.73 6.74 15.63
N ILE A 206 -6.12 6.68 16.82
CA ILE A 206 -4.66 6.76 17.03
C ILE A 206 -4.17 5.59 17.90
N ALA A 207 -4.74 4.39 17.71
CA ALA A 207 -4.43 3.21 18.51
C ALA A 207 -2.92 2.89 18.60
N SER A 208 -2.12 3.18 17.57
CA SER A 208 -0.67 2.97 17.64
C SER A 208 0.03 3.86 18.69
N ILE A 209 -0.52 5.04 18.98
CA ILE A 209 -0.05 5.93 20.04
C ILE A 209 -0.47 5.41 21.41
N LEU A 210 -1.72 4.92 21.55
CA LEU A 210 -2.20 4.35 22.81
C LEU A 210 -1.34 3.17 23.27
N MET A 211 -0.84 2.37 22.31
CA MET A 211 0.03 1.22 22.55
C MET A 211 1.49 1.56 22.88
N ARG A 212 1.90 2.84 22.91
CA ARG A 212 3.25 3.20 23.36
C ARG A 212 3.35 3.04 24.87
N ASP A 213 4.47 2.52 25.36
CA ASP A 213 4.64 2.14 26.77
C ASP A 213 4.29 3.27 27.75
N SER A 214 4.72 4.50 27.46
CA SER A 214 4.42 5.68 28.29
C SER A 214 2.92 5.99 28.35
N ILE A 215 2.23 5.93 27.21
CA ILE A 215 0.80 6.20 27.10
C ILE A 215 -0.02 5.06 27.72
N THR A 216 0.39 3.81 27.47
CA THR A 216 -0.23 2.63 28.07
C THR A 216 -0.13 2.67 29.60
N ALA A 217 1.02 3.05 30.15
CA ALA A 217 1.18 3.18 31.61
C ALA A 217 0.22 4.23 32.21
N THR A 218 0.10 5.41 31.57
CA THR A 218 -0.87 6.45 31.98
C THR A 218 -2.31 5.93 31.94
N ILE A 219 -2.70 5.18 30.89
CA ILE A 219 -4.03 4.56 30.79
C ILE A 219 -4.24 3.54 31.91
N ASP A 220 -3.28 2.64 32.11
CA ASP A 220 -3.38 1.57 33.11
C ASP A 220 -3.46 2.13 34.53
N GLN A 221 -2.83 3.28 34.81
CA GLN A 221 -2.88 3.97 36.10
C GLN A 221 -4.16 4.80 36.30
N GLY A 222 -4.94 5.03 35.24
CA GLY A 222 -6.16 5.85 35.30
C GLY A 222 -5.87 7.36 35.37
N GLU A 223 -4.70 7.79 34.91
CA GLU A 223 -4.29 9.19 34.90
C GLU A 223 -4.94 9.98 33.74
N PRO A 224 -4.99 11.33 33.82
CA PRO A 224 -5.50 12.15 32.72
C PRO A 224 -4.70 11.95 31.42
N LEU A 225 -5.34 11.38 30.40
CA LEU A 225 -4.68 10.97 29.15
C LEU A 225 -4.33 12.13 28.20
N ASN A 226 -5.14 13.20 28.18
CA ASN A 226 -5.02 14.27 27.19
C ASN A 226 -3.66 14.99 27.18
N PRO A 227 -3.04 15.37 28.32
CA PRO A 227 -1.72 16.01 28.33
C PRO A 227 -0.64 15.13 27.70
N HIS A 228 -0.65 13.83 27.99
CA HIS A 228 0.32 12.88 27.47
C HIS A 228 0.14 12.68 25.96
N LEU A 229 -1.10 12.54 25.48
CA LEU A 229 -1.36 12.47 24.03
C LEU A 229 -0.98 13.76 23.29
N CYS A 230 -1.24 14.93 23.87
CA CYS A 230 -0.84 16.21 23.29
C CYS A 230 0.68 16.31 23.12
N LEU A 231 1.42 15.92 24.16
CA LEU A 231 2.88 15.90 24.13
C LEU A 231 3.40 14.92 23.08
N GLU A 232 2.87 13.69 23.08
CA GLU A 232 3.34 12.61 22.22
C GLU A 232 3.10 12.86 20.72
N LEU A 233 1.96 13.47 20.39
CA LEU A 233 1.62 13.84 19.02
C LEU A 233 2.19 15.21 18.61
N GLY A 234 2.67 16.02 19.57
CA GLY A 234 3.07 17.40 19.31
C GLY A 234 1.89 18.29 18.90
N VAL A 235 0.72 18.09 19.50
CA VAL A 235 -0.53 18.79 19.16
C VAL A 235 -1.15 19.49 20.36
N THR A 236 -2.07 20.43 20.10
CA THR A 236 -2.84 21.09 21.17
C THR A 236 -4.11 20.30 21.52
N LYS A 237 -4.73 20.60 22.67
CA LYS A 237 -6.02 20.01 23.07
C LYS A 237 -7.10 20.17 22.00
N ALA A 238 -7.12 21.29 21.28
CA ALA A 238 -8.10 21.54 20.22
C ALA A 238 -7.91 20.63 19.00
N HIS A 239 -6.66 20.26 18.67
CA HIS A 239 -6.38 19.24 17.67
C HIS A 239 -6.83 17.86 18.15
N LEU A 240 -6.52 17.52 19.40
CA LEU A 240 -6.91 16.23 19.98
C LEU A 240 -8.44 16.05 20.01
N HIS A 241 -9.19 17.12 20.27
CA HIS A 241 -10.65 17.12 20.20
C HIS A 241 -11.18 16.79 18.79
N ARG A 242 -10.45 17.09 17.70
CA ARG A 242 -10.85 16.69 16.35
C ARG A 242 -10.75 15.18 16.12
N LEU A 243 -9.99 14.48 16.96
CA LEU A 243 -9.74 13.04 16.85
C LEU A 243 -10.70 12.20 17.71
N GLN A 244 -11.48 12.84 18.57
CA GLN A 244 -12.36 12.16 19.50
C GLN A 244 -13.51 11.45 18.77
N GLY A 245 -13.69 10.17 19.06
CA GLY A 245 -14.83 9.37 18.59
C GLY A 245 -14.86 9.12 17.07
N ILE A 246 -13.75 9.35 16.35
CA ILE A 246 -13.70 9.05 14.90
C ILE A 246 -13.82 7.54 14.67
N HIS A 247 -13.00 6.74 15.36
CA HIS A 247 -13.09 5.29 15.37
C HIS A 247 -13.49 4.84 16.78
N PRO A 248 -14.71 4.32 16.99
CA PRO A 248 -15.07 3.68 18.25
C PRO A 248 -14.19 2.43 18.48
N ALA A 249 -14.19 1.88 19.70
CA ALA A 249 -13.33 0.75 20.02
C ALA A 249 -13.58 -0.45 19.09
N THR A 250 -14.84 -0.71 18.69
CA THR A 250 -15.19 -1.81 17.78
C THR A 250 -14.47 -1.71 16.42
N GLU A 251 -14.35 -0.50 15.87
CA GLU A 251 -13.63 -0.24 14.63
C GLU A 251 -12.12 -0.28 14.86
N ALA A 252 -11.61 0.27 15.97
CA ALA A 252 -10.19 0.24 16.29
C ALA A 252 -9.64 -1.18 16.52
N LEU A 253 -10.45 -2.06 17.13
CA LEU A 253 -10.12 -3.48 17.33
C LEU A 253 -10.06 -4.25 16.00
N ALA A 254 -10.92 -3.90 15.04
CA ALA A 254 -11.01 -4.53 13.72
C ALA A 254 -10.06 -3.92 12.68
N SER A 255 -9.66 -2.66 12.85
CA SER A 255 -8.89 -1.91 11.85
C SER A 255 -7.40 -2.26 11.89
N PHE A 256 -6.81 -2.34 10.70
CA PHE A 256 -5.36 -2.48 10.50
C PHE A 256 -4.65 -1.12 10.30
N ARG A 257 -5.39 0.00 10.24
CA ARG A 257 -4.83 1.33 9.99
C ARG A 257 -5.40 2.37 10.94
N ASP A 258 -4.51 3.18 11.50
CA ASP A 258 -4.87 4.35 12.28
C ASP A 258 -4.53 5.65 11.52
N LEU A 259 -4.85 6.80 12.12
CA LEU A 259 -4.71 8.12 11.50
C LEU A 259 -3.36 8.79 11.78
N LEU A 260 -2.36 8.07 12.31
CA LEU A 260 -1.09 8.69 12.68
C LEU A 260 -0.37 9.32 11.46
N GLY A 261 -0.31 8.62 10.32
CA GLY A 261 0.26 9.15 9.08
C GLY A 261 -0.45 10.43 8.58
N PRO A 262 -1.79 10.40 8.42
CA PRO A 262 -2.56 11.60 8.09
C PRO A 262 -2.33 12.78 9.04
N ILE A 263 -2.32 12.54 10.36
CA ILE A 263 -2.05 13.56 11.39
C ILE A 263 -0.65 14.14 11.22
N GLN A 264 0.36 13.28 11.07
CA GLN A 264 1.75 13.71 10.85
C GLN A 264 1.88 14.55 9.58
N THR A 265 1.17 14.19 8.51
CA THR A 265 1.18 14.94 7.25
C THR A 265 0.54 16.33 7.41
N LEU A 266 -0.59 16.44 8.13
CA LEU A 266 -1.23 17.72 8.46
C LEU A 266 -0.30 18.63 9.27
N LEU A 267 0.37 18.08 10.29
CA LEU A 267 1.31 18.81 11.13
C LEU A 267 2.56 19.24 10.34
N LEU A 268 3.07 18.36 9.50
CA LEU A 268 4.24 18.58 8.68
C LEU A 268 4.02 19.73 7.67
N HIS A 269 2.83 19.81 7.08
CA HIS A 269 2.44 20.93 6.21
C HIS A 269 1.86 22.15 6.94
N GLU A 270 1.84 22.12 8.27
CA GLU A 270 1.35 23.21 9.13
C GLU A 270 -0.08 23.62 8.75
N VAL A 271 -0.93 22.62 8.49
CA VAL A 271 -2.31 22.86 8.08
C VAL A 271 -3.08 23.46 9.26
N PRO A 272 -3.72 24.64 9.10
CA PRO A 272 -4.48 25.26 10.18
C PRO A 272 -5.59 24.34 10.69
N LEU A 273 -5.82 24.29 12.00
CA LEU A 273 -6.84 23.43 12.62
C LEU A 273 -8.24 23.54 11.99
N ARG A 274 -8.64 24.73 11.53
CA ARG A 274 -9.93 24.94 10.84
C ARG A 274 -10.07 24.19 9.51
N GLN A 275 -8.96 23.72 8.95
CA GLN A 275 -8.89 22.94 7.71
C GLN A 275 -8.61 21.45 7.98
N TRP A 276 -8.53 21.02 9.24
CA TRP A 276 -8.41 19.60 9.54
C TRP A 276 -9.72 18.87 9.20
N PRO A 277 -9.65 17.61 8.75
CA PRO A 277 -10.84 16.81 8.49
C PRO A 277 -11.73 16.68 9.75
N THR A 278 -13.01 16.40 9.54
CA THR A 278 -13.98 16.22 10.63
C THR A 278 -14.82 14.97 10.45
N GLY A 279 -15.07 14.24 11.53
CA GLY A 279 -15.89 13.03 11.49
C GLY A 279 -15.43 12.04 10.43
N LYS A 280 -16.33 11.66 9.53
CA LYS A 280 -16.07 10.66 8.48
C LYS A 280 -15.01 11.06 7.46
N ASP A 281 -14.73 12.36 7.28
CA ASP A 281 -13.75 12.85 6.30
C ASP A 281 -12.34 12.33 6.54
N TRP A 282 -12.01 11.97 7.78
CA TRP A 282 -10.76 11.29 8.13
C TRP A 282 -10.60 9.93 7.46
N THR A 283 -11.72 9.26 7.20
CA THR A 283 -11.77 7.86 6.73
C THR A 283 -12.12 7.74 5.25
N THR A 284 -12.67 8.77 4.62
CA THR A 284 -13.09 8.74 3.21
C THR A 284 -12.38 9.77 2.33
N GLY A 285 -11.50 10.60 2.91
CA GLY A 285 -10.89 11.73 2.24
C GLY A 285 -9.47 11.49 1.71
N LEU A 286 -8.97 12.50 0.97
CA LEU A 286 -7.63 12.60 0.37
C LEU A 286 -6.46 12.39 1.36
N TRP A 287 -6.73 12.53 2.65
CA TRP A 287 -5.73 12.37 3.71
C TRP A 287 -5.53 10.92 4.12
N ARG A 288 -6.49 10.02 3.88
CA ARG A 288 -6.46 8.61 4.32
C ARG A 288 -5.20 7.87 3.87
N ASP A 289 -4.84 8.03 2.59
CA ASP A 289 -3.68 7.39 1.97
C ASP A 289 -2.51 8.36 1.77
N SER A 290 -2.54 9.50 2.45
CA SER A 290 -1.46 10.49 2.34
C SER A 290 -0.15 9.92 2.89
N LEU A 291 0.87 9.96 2.06
CA LEU A 291 2.21 9.52 2.43
C LEU A 291 2.97 10.68 3.08
N ASN A 292 3.66 10.41 4.18
CA ASN A 292 4.42 11.39 4.98
C ASN A 292 5.54 12.13 4.21
N HIS A 293 5.79 11.81 2.94
CA HIS A 293 6.85 12.38 2.10
C HIS A 293 6.35 13.29 0.97
N SER A 294 5.06 13.64 0.95
CA SER A 294 4.54 14.52 -0.10
C SER A 294 5.14 15.92 0.01
N LEU A 295 5.65 16.45 -1.12
CA LEU A 295 6.16 17.83 -1.20
C LEU A 295 5.05 18.88 -1.08
N PHE A 296 3.84 18.51 -1.50
CA PHE A 296 2.66 19.37 -1.47
C PHE A 296 1.55 18.70 -0.68
N ARG A 297 0.66 19.48 -0.11
CA ARG A 297 -0.48 18.93 0.63
C ARG A 297 -1.32 18.03 -0.30
N PRO A 298 -1.82 16.87 0.16
CA PRO A 298 -2.69 15.98 -0.61
C PRO A 298 -3.89 16.69 -1.26
N ASP A 299 -4.49 17.67 -0.59
CA ASP A 299 -5.63 18.43 -1.13
C ASP A 299 -5.26 19.42 -2.25
N TYR A 300 -3.97 19.74 -2.40
CA TYR A 300 -3.47 20.55 -3.52
C TYR A 300 -3.43 19.75 -4.81
N VAL A 301 -3.10 18.46 -4.69
CA VAL A 301 -2.97 17.53 -5.81
C VAL A 301 -4.31 16.87 -6.11
N GLY A 302 -4.95 16.25 -5.10
CA GLY A 302 -6.15 15.43 -5.29
C GLY A 302 -5.94 14.26 -6.26
N ASP A 303 -7.04 13.73 -6.80
CA ASP A 303 -7.01 12.61 -7.76
C ASP A 303 -6.91 13.06 -9.24
N ASP A 304 -6.91 14.37 -9.46
CA ASP A 304 -6.92 14.99 -10.79
C ASP A 304 -5.57 14.82 -11.50
N THR A 305 -5.61 14.30 -12.73
CA THR A 305 -4.40 14.05 -13.53
C THR A 305 -3.68 15.33 -13.90
N GLU A 306 -4.39 16.41 -14.27
CA GLU A 306 -3.77 17.68 -14.66
C GLU A 306 -2.98 18.29 -13.49
N ARG A 307 -3.51 18.16 -12.27
CA ARG A 307 -2.82 18.62 -11.05
C ARG A 307 -1.57 17.79 -10.76
N ARG A 308 -1.63 16.47 -10.89
CA ARG A 308 -0.45 15.60 -10.74
C ARG A 308 0.63 15.93 -11.76
N ASP A 309 0.23 16.14 -13.01
CA ASP A 309 1.16 16.46 -14.11
C ASP A 309 1.84 17.82 -13.88
N ALA A 310 1.11 18.85 -13.49
CA ALA A 310 1.68 20.17 -13.21
C ALA A 310 2.69 20.14 -12.05
N ILE A 311 2.40 19.38 -10.98
CA ILE A 311 3.29 19.24 -9.84
C ILE A 311 4.55 18.43 -10.21
N ASN A 312 4.39 17.34 -10.96
CA ASN A 312 5.51 16.54 -11.43
C ASN A 312 6.42 17.34 -12.36
N ALA A 313 5.84 18.08 -13.32
CA ALA A 313 6.60 18.94 -14.24
C ALA A 313 7.34 20.06 -13.50
N LEU A 314 6.70 20.74 -12.53
CA LEU A 314 7.36 21.73 -11.69
C LEU A 314 8.54 21.12 -10.91
N ARG A 315 8.38 19.89 -10.42
CA ARG A 315 9.46 19.17 -9.71
C ARG A 315 10.64 18.87 -10.64
N GLU A 316 10.36 18.39 -11.84
CA GLU A 316 11.36 17.93 -12.81
C GLU A 316 12.08 19.09 -13.51
N ASP A 317 11.36 20.11 -13.94
CA ASP A 317 11.92 21.23 -14.70
C ASP A 317 12.59 22.27 -13.79
N LEU A 318 12.11 22.45 -12.56
CA LEU A 318 12.55 23.54 -11.68
C LEU A 318 13.23 23.05 -10.40
N LEU A 319 12.60 22.14 -9.64
CA LEU A 319 13.08 21.80 -8.29
C LEU A 319 14.30 20.86 -8.31
N TYR A 320 14.30 19.79 -9.12
CA TYR A 320 15.44 18.88 -9.22
C TYR A 320 16.71 19.59 -9.72
N PRO A 321 16.67 20.41 -10.79
CA PRO A 321 17.84 21.17 -11.24
C PRO A 321 18.37 22.11 -10.17
N LEU A 322 17.47 22.77 -9.43
CA LEU A 322 17.85 23.64 -8.33
C LEU A 322 18.56 22.87 -7.22
N ALA A 323 17.98 21.76 -6.76
CA ALA A 323 18.54 20.95 -5.70
C ALA A 323 19.92 20.37 -6.07
N ALA A 324 20.08 19.85 -7.29
CA ALA A 324 21.38 19.37 -7.78
C ALA A 324 22.41 20.50 -7.87
N SER A 325 22.03 21.68 -8.37
CA SER A 325 22.91 22.84 -8.43
C SER A 325 23.35 23.30 -7.03
N ARG A 326 22.46 23.30 -6.04
CA ARG A 326 22.81 23.63 -4.65
C ARG A 326 23.76 22.59 -4.05
N ALA A 327 23.50 21.30 -4.25
CA ALA A 327 24.38 20.23 -3.74
C ALA A 327 25.76 20.24 -4.41
N MET A 328 25.84 20.50 -5.71
CA MET A 328 27.09 20.67 -6.43
C MET A 328 27.89 21.86 -5.90
N LYS A 329 27.24 23.01 -5.66
CA LYS A 329 27.90 24.19 -5.05
C LYS A 329 28.41 23.93 -3.64
N ALA A 330 27.77 23.03 -2.91
CA ALA A 330 28.16 22.64 -1.56
C ALA A 330 29.17 21.49 -1.52
N ASP A 331 29.61 20.97 -2.67
CA ASP A 331 30.48 19.78 -2.77
C ASP A 331 29.89 18.52 -2.10
N LEU A 332 28.57 18.35 -2.21
CA LEU A 332 27.82 17.26 -1.57
C LEU A 332 27.10 16.33 -2.57
N LEU A 333 27.33 16.50 -3.88
CA LEU A 333 26.64 15.71 -4.91
C LEU A 333 27.03 14.22 -4.89
N ASP A 334 28.21 13.92 -4.34
CA ASP A 334 28.71 12.55 -4.19
C ASP A 334 28.25 11.83 -2.93
N ASP A 335 27.67 12.53 -1.95
CA ASP A 335 27.02 11.89 -0.81
C ASP A 335 25.78 11.13 -1.29
N TYR A 336 25.76 9.82 -1.06
CA TYR A 336 24.66 8.93 -1.47
C TYR A 336 23.29 9.39 -0.95
N ARG A 337 23.21 9.85 0.30
CA ARG A 337 21.93 10.27 0.92
C ARG A 337 21.44 11.57 0.31
N VAL A 338 22.35 12.49 0.02
CA VAL A 338 22.05 13.74 -0.68
C VAL A 338 21.57 13.43 -2.10
N ARG A 339 22.24 12.51 -2.80
CA ARG A 339 21.85 12.08 -4.15
C ARG A 339 20.47 11.44 -4.19
N GLU A 340 20.14 10.57 -3.23
CA GLU A 340 18.82 9.95 -3.13
C GLU A 340 17.73 10.97 -2.80
N PHE A 341 18.02 11.95 -1.93
CA PHE A 341 17.12 13.08 -1.71
C PHE A 341 16.89 13.89 -2.98
N ILE A 342 17.92 14.22 -3.76
CA ILE A 342 17.74 15.02 -4.97
C ILE A 342 16.94 14.27 -6.04
N ARG A 343 17.09 12.95 -6.15
CA ARG A 343 16.40 12.13 -7.18
C ARG A 343 14.89 12.02 -7.01
N GLY A 344 14.41 12.09 -5.78
CA GLY A 344 12.99 11.84 -5.48
C GLY A 344 12.36 12.77 -4.45
N PHE A 345 13.12 13.71 -3.90
CA PHE A 345 12.79 14.44 -2.67
C PHE A 345 12.37 13.52 -1.51
N TYR A 346 12.91 12.29 -1.47
CA TYR A 346 12.67 11.35 -0.39
C TYR A 346 13.42 11.81 0.86
N MET A 347 12.66 12.12 1.91
CA MET A 347 13.24 12.59 3.16
C MET A 347 13.79 11.41 3.97
N HIS A 348 15.01 11.56 4.47
CA HIS A 348 15.57 10.58 5.40
C HIS A 348 14.74 10.52 6.69
N SER A 349 14.50 9.31 7.22
CA SER A 349 13.59 9.07 8.35
C SER A 349 13.89 9.94 9.59
N MET A 350 15.19 10.16 9.89
CA MET A 350 15.64 11.01 11.00
C MET A 350 15.24 12.49 10.85
N LEU A 351 15.02 12.98 9.63
CA LEU A 351 14.63 14.37 9.36
C LEU A 351 13.14 14.49 9.01
N MET A 352 12.43 13.37 8.88
CA MET A 352 11.06 13.31 8.33
C MET A 352 10.09 14.24 9.05
N HIS A 353 10.17 14.30 10.38
CA HIS A 353 9.33 15.16 11.22
C HIS A 353 10.13 16.32 11.86
N GLY A 354 11.35 16.56 11.35
CA GLY A 354 12.28 17.56 11.86
C GLY A 354 11.96 19.00 11.41
N PRO A 355 12.52 20.00 12.10
CA PRO A 355 12.29 21.41 11.78
C PRO A 355 12.82 21.82 10.40
N GLN A 356 13.90 21.19 9.91
CA GLN A 356 14.46 21.46 8.58
C GLN A 356 13.49 21.03 7.48
N HIS A 357 12.84 19.87 7.63
CA HIS A 357 11.85 19.40 6.66
C HIS A 357 10.60 20.29 6.64
N ARG A 358 10.09 20.67 7.83
CA ARG A 358 8.99 21.65 7.91
C ARG A 358 9.35 22.99 7.24
N ALA A 359 10.56 23.50 7.48
CA ALA A 359 11.04 24.73 6.86
C ALA A 359 11.13 24.62 5.33
N TRP A 360 11.57 23.47 4.81
CA TRP A 360 11.58 23.17 3.38
C TRP A 360 10.18 23.22 2.76
N LEU A 361 9.22 22.48 3.34
CA LEU A 361 7.85 22.43 2.84
C LEU A 361 7.14 23.78 2.96
N ARG A 362 7.43 24.55 4.02
CA ARG A 362 6.92 25.91 4.19
C ARG A 362 7.42 26.84 3.08
N ALA A 363 8.72 26.86 2.83
CA ALA A 363 9.32 27.66 1.77
C ALA A 363 8.74 27.28 0.41
N LEU A 364 8.59 25.98 0.13
CA LEU A 364 7.99 25.50 -1.12
C LEU A 364 6.51 25.92 -1.26
N ARG A 365 5.73 25.81 -0.19
CA ARG A 365 4.32 26.26 -0.15
C ARG A 365 4.22 27.75 -0.42
N GLU A 366 5.06 28.57 0.22
CA GLU A 366 5.05 30.02 0.03
C GLU A 366 5.49 30.41 -1.39
N ALA A 367 6.50 29.73 -1.94
CA ALA A 367 7.01 29.99 -3.27
C ALA A 367 6.04 29.61 -4.39
N VAL A 368 5.33 28.48 -4.22
CA VAL A 368 4.45 27.92 -5.26
C VAL A 368 3.01 28.35 -5.06
N VAL A 369 2.47 28.27 -3.84
CA VAL A 369 1.07 28.64 -3.57
C VAL A 369 0.98 30.09 -3.12
N GLY A 370 1.85 30.54 -2.22
CA GLY A 370 1.85 31.90 -1.71
C GLY A 370 0.58 32.23 -0.92
N PRO A 371 0.16 33.51 -0.87
CA PRO A 371 -1.02 33.93 -0.11
C PRO A 371 -2.35 33.55 -0.78
N ARG A 372 -2.32 33.06 -2.04
CA ARG A 372 -3.55 32.70 -2.74
C ARG A 372 -4.11 31.39 -2.20
N GLY A 373 -5.44 31.31 -2.14
CA GLY A 373 -6.12 30.09 -1.68
C GLY A 373 -6.03 28.94 -2.68
N LEU A 374 -6.43 27.76 -2.23
CA LEU A 374 -6.45 26.52 -3.00
C LEU A 374 -7.17 26.65 -4.36
N LYS A 375 -8.32 27.31 -4.37
CA LYS A 375 -9.11 27.55 -5.60
C LYS A 375 -8.29 28.27 -6.67
N SER A 376 -7.63 29.37 -6.31
CA SER A 376 -6.81 30.14 -7.24
C SER A 376 -5.57 29.37 -7.70
N PHE A 377 -5.04 28.47 -6.86
CA PHE A 377 -3.95 27.58 -7.26
C PHE A 377 -4.43 26.56 -8.31
N HIS A 378 -5.59 25.94 -8.10
CA HIS A 378 -6.19 25.01 -9.09
C HIS A 378 -6.54 25.70 -10.41
N GLU A 379 -7.04 26.94 -10.38
CA GLU A 379 -7.27 27.74 -11.60
C GLU A 379 -5.94 28.01 -12.35
N ALA A 380 -4.86 28.28 -11.61
CA ALA A 380 -3.53 28.50 -12.19
C ALA A 380 -2.97 27.22 -12.84
N ILE A 381 -3.21 26.05 -12.24
CA ILE A 381 -2.89 24.75 -12.85
C ILE A 381 -3.62 24.59 -14.17
N GLY A 382 -4.93 24.85 -14.24
CA GLY A 382 -5.68 24.74 -15.50
C GLY A 382 -5.21 25.73 -16.58
N LEU A 383 -4.65 26.89 -16.19
CA LEU A 383 -4.00 27.82 -17.12
C LEU A 383 -2.63 27.32 -17.59
N TRP A 384 -1.82 26.79 -16.67
CA TRP A 384 -0.51 26.20 -16.98
C TRP A 384 -0.67 24.97 -17.87
N HIS A 385 -1.59 24.06 -17.56
CA HIS A 385 -1.82 22.82 -18.30
C HIS A 385 -2.18 23.09 -19.76
N ARG A 386 -2.98 24.14 -20.01
CA ARG A 386 -3.32 24.60 -21.38
C ARG A 386 -2.15 25.18 -22.18
N ARG A 387 -1.14 25.77 -21.52
CA ARG A 387 -0.07 26.55 -22.17
C ARG A 387 1.28 25.85 -22.16
N SER A 388 1.62 25.17 -21.08
CA SER A 388 3.00 24.83 -20.73
C SER A 388 3.34 23.35 -20.90
N ALA A 389 2.40 22.41 -20.71
CA ALA A 389 2.60 20.98 -21.00
C ALA A 389 3.10 20.79 -22.45
N THR A 390 2.51 21.58 -23.32
CA THR A 390 2.76 21.67 -24.75
C THR A 390 4.14 22.29 -25.08
N ILE A 391 4.63 23.27 -24.30
CA ILE A 391 5.94 23.89 -24.56
C ILE A 391 7.09 23.09 -23.90
N ALA A 392 6.83 22.35 -22.82
CA ALA A 392 7.76 21.36 -22.29
C ALA A 392 8.05 20.27 -23.34
N ALA A 393 6.99 19.76 -24.00
CA ALA A 393 7.11 18.83 -25.12
C ALA A 393 8.01 19.36 -26.25
N VAL A 394 7.84 20.61 -26.69
CA VAL A 394 8.71 21.23 -27.72
C VAL A 394 10.18 21.31 -27.28
N ARG A 395 10.46 21.54 -26.01
CA ARG A 395 11.85 21.58 -25.51
C ARG A 395 12.50 20.21 -25.43
N HIS A 396 11.73 19.16 -25.16
CA HIS A 396 12.22 17.78 -25.24
C HIS A 396 12.49 17.40 -26.69
N GLU A 397 11.58 17.74 -27.59
CA GLU A 397 11.75 17.53 -29.03
C GLU A 397 13.00 18.24 -29.59
N GLN A 398 13.29 19.45 -29.13
CA GLN A 398 14.51 20.20 -29.53
C GLN A 398 15.83 19.58 -29.04
N LYS A 399 15.79 18.61 -28.12
CA LYS A 399 16.98 17.95 -27.55
C LYS A 399 17.18 16.52 -28.04
N THR A 400 16.21 15.94 -28.74
CA THR A 400 16.38 14.63 -29.36
C THR A 400 17.04 14.79 -30.72
N ASP A 401 17.91 13.84 -31.08
CA ASP A 401 18.59 13.82 -32.38
C ASP A 401 17.62 13.61 -33.55
N LYS A 402 16.38 13.17 -33.27
CA LYS A 402 15.31 12.95 -34.25
C LYS A 402 13.98 13.50 -33.71
N PRO A 403 13.63 14.77 -33.94
CA PRO A 403 12.35 15.33 -33.53
C PRO A 403 11.16 14.67 -34.28
N GLY A 404 9.96 14.70 -33.69
CA GLY A 404 8.71 14.20 -34.28
C GLY A 404 8.44 12.70 -34.17
N TRP A 405 7.39 12.22 -34.84
CA TRP A 405 7.05 10.79 -34.98
C TRP A 405 6.41 10.56 -36.36
N PRO A 406 6.50 9.34 -36.93
CA PRO A 406 5.85 9.04 -38.20
C PRO A 406 4.33 9.22 -38.09
N ALA A 407 3.72 9.80 -39.13
CA ALA A 407 2.28 9.95 -39.24
C ALA A 407 1.62 8.58 -39.45
N LEU A 408 0.46 8.34 -38.85
CA LEU A 408 -0.34 7.12 -39.12
C LEU A 408 -0.69 6.96 -40.61
N CYS A 409 -1.06 8.08 -41.23
CA CYS A 409 -1.47 8.18 -42.62
C CYS A 409 -1.22 9.62 -43.12
N PRO A 410 -1.19 9.86 -44.44
CA PRO A 410 -1.19 11.22 -44.99
C PRO A 410 -2.44 12.01 -44.58
N ALA A 411 -2.43 13.33 -44.81
CA ALA A 411 -3.63 14.15 -44.65
C ALA A 411 -4.77 13.58 -45.53
N TRP A 412 -5.97 13.54 -44.95
CA TRP A 412 -7.17 13.01 -45.59
C TRP A 412 -8.17 14.14 -45.86
N THR A 413 -8.82 14.13 -47.03
CA THR A 413 -9.81 15.12 -47.44
C THR A 413 -11.18 14.48 -47.55
N ALA A 414 -12.19 15.11 -46.96
CA ALA A 414 -13.56 14.65 -47.03
C ALA A 414 -14.15 14.79 -48.44
N ARG A 415 -15.25 14.07 -48.71
CA ARG A 415 -15.94 14.13 -50.02
C ARG A 415 -16.55 15.49 -50.32
N ASP A 416 -16.79 16.30 -49.29
CA ASP A 416 -17.26 17.67 -49.44
C ASP A 416 -16.17 18.64 -49.93
N GLY A 417 -14.91 18.21 -49.99
CA GLY A 417 -13.78 19.03 -50.44
C GLY A 417 -13.39 20.17 -49.50
N HIS A 418 -14.13 20.39 -48.41
CA HIS A 418 -13.91 21.49 -47.47
C HIS A 418 -13.24 21.02 -46.18
N HIS A 419 -13.55 19.79 -45.74
CA HIS A 419 -12.99 19.26 -44.51
C HIS A 419 -11.73 18.42 -44.76
N GLN A 420 -10.75 18.60 -43.89
CA GLN A 420 -9.51 17.82 -43.88
C GLN A 420 -9.21 17.28 -42.48
N ILE A 421 -8.54 16.12 -42.44
CA ILE A 421 -7.99 15.52 -41.22
C ILE A 421 -6.48 15.38 -41.42
N VAL A 422 -5.73 16.16 -40.66
CA VAL A 422 -4.27 16.33 -40.80
C VAL A 422 -3.57 15.71 -39.59
N PRO A 423 -2.63 14.77 -39.76
CA PRO A 423 -1.86 14.22 -38.63
C PRO A 423 -0.98 15.29 -38.00
N LEU A 424 -0.87 15.29 -36.68
CA LEU A 424 0.07 16.12 -35.92
C LEU A 424 1.26 15.25 -35.53
N THR A 425 2.44 15.57 -36.07
CA THR A 425 3.61 14.68 -36.05
C THR A 425 4.79 15.19 -35.24
N SER A 426 4.62 16.34 -34.59
CA SER A 426 5.64 16.97 -33.76
C SER A 426 5.05 17.60 -32.52
N ALA A 427 5.88 17.88 -31.52
CA ALA A 427 5.45 18.67 -30.38
C ALA A 427 5.03 20.07 -30.81
N GLU A 428 5.70 20.66 -31.80
CA GLU A 428 5.34 21.97 -32.35
C GLU A 428 3.91 21.96 -32.95
N ASP A 429 3.56 20.92 -33.72
CA ASP A 429 2.21 20.75 -34.26
C ASP A 429 1.16 20.70 -33.16
N LEU A 430 1.42 19.92 -32.10
CA LEU A 430 0.54 19.86 -30.93
C LEU A 430 0.42 21.22 -30.23
N VAL A 431 1.47 22.06 -30.25
CA VAL A 431 1.42 23.43 -29.74
C VAL A 431 0.54 24.34 -30.57
N LEU A 432 0.76 24.36 -31.86
CA LEU A 432 0.00 25.21 -32.76
C LEU A 432 -1.49 24.84 -32.71
N GLU A 433 -1.79 23.54 -32.65
CA GLU A 433 -3.16 23.04 -32.48
C GLU A 433 -3.77 23.43 -31.13
N GLY A 434 -3.07 23.11 -30.03
CA GLY A 434 -3.53 23.37 -28.68
C GLY A 434 -3.79 24.86 -28.42
N ASN A 435 -2.95 25.75 -28.95
CA ASN A 435 -3.13 27.19 -28.86
C ASN A 435 -4.33 27.69 -29.66
N ALA A 436 -4.50 27.20 -30.90
CA ALA A 436 -5.62 27.61 -31.75
C ALA A 436 -6.98 27.16 -31.19
N LEU A 437 -7.04 25.93 -30.68
CA LEU A 437 -8.26 25.36 -30.09
C LEU A 437 -8.38 25.60 -28.57
N GLN A 438 -7.41 26.29 -27.94
CA GLN A 438 -7.41 26.59 -26.50
C GLN A 438 -7.63 25.35 -25.61
N HIS A 439 -7.00 24.22 -25.94
CA HIS A 439 -7.26 22.92 -25.31
C HIS A 439 -5.99 22.07 -25.17
N CYS A 440 -6.03 21.00 -24.37
CA CYS A 440 -4.84 20.39 -23.75
C CYS A 440 -4.11 19.33 -24.62
N VAL A 441 -4.15 19.45 -25.95
CA VAL A 441 -3.66 18.40 -26.85
C VAL A 441 -2.13 18.18 -26.80
N GLY A 442 -1.36 19.18 -26.36
CA GLY A 442 0.09 19.05 -26.14
C GLY A 442 0.50 18.00 -25.11
N GLY A 443 -0.40 17.68 -24.17
CA GLY A 443 -0.15 16.63 -23.17
C GLY A 443 0.01 15.22 -23.76
N TYR A 444 -0.40 15.01 -25.02
CA TYR A 444 -0.25 13.73 -25.71
C TYR A 444 1.17 13.47 -26.25
N TYR A 445 2.10 14.41 -26.12
CA TYR A 445 3.45 14.26 -26.64
C TYR A 445 4.13 12.93 -26.23
N PRO A 446 4.16 12.51 -24.95
CA PRO A 446 4.82 11.26 -24.57
C PRO A 446 4.22 10.02 -25.26
N GLN A 447 2.89 9.96 -25.37
CA GLN A 447 2.15 8.87 -26.00
C GLN A 447 2.37 8.86 -27.52
N CYS A 448 2.39 10.04 -28.14
CA CYS A 448 2.66 10.16 -29.57
C CYS A 448 4.10 9.81 -29.91
N ARG A 449 5.06 10.30 -29.11
CA ARG A 449 6.48 9.98 -29.26
C ARG A 449 6.76 8.49 -29.10
N ARG A 450 6.10 7.82 -28.15
CA ARG A 450 6.18 6.35 -27.96
C ARG A 450 5.49 5.56 -29.08
N GLY A 451 4.62 6.22 -29.86
CA GLY A 451 3.79 5.58 -30.88
C GLY A 451 2.62 4.77 -30.30
N ASP A 452 2.14 5.12 -29.09
CA ASP A 452 0.90 4.58 -28.50
C ASP A 452 -0.35 5.29 -29.03
N THR A 453 -0.20 6.55 -29.47
CA THR A 453 -1.30 7.42 -29.88
C THR A 453 -0.91 8.25 -31.10
N GLN A 454 -1.88 8.61 -31.93
CA GLN A 454 -1.75 9.58 -33.01
C GLN A 454 -2.85 10.63 -32.87
N ILE A 455 -2.47 11.91 -32.96
CA ILE A 455 -3.42 13.02 -32.90
C ILE A 455 -3.59 13.58 -34.30
N PHE A 456 -4.84 13.87 -34.66
CA PHE A 456 -5.21 14.53 -35.90
C PHE A 456 -5.95 15.84 -35.62
N SER A 457 -5.69 16.84 -36.46
CA SER A 457 -6.45 18.09 -36.55
C SER A 457 -7.53 17.96 -37.62
N LEU A 458 -8.79 18.12 -37.23
CA LEU A 458 -9.91 18.28 -38.16
C LEU A 458 -10.08 19.75 -38.49
N ARG A 459 -9.96 20.08 -39.77
CA ARG A 459 -9.99 21.45 -40.32
C ARG A 459 -11.11 21.61 -41.34
N CYS A 460 -11.60 22.83 -41.50
CA CYS A 460 -12.49 23.23 -42.59
C CYS A 460 -11.92 24.50 -43.22
N ASN A 461 -11.56 24.46 -44.50
CA ASN A 461 -10.90 25.56 -45.20
C ASN A 461 -9.72 26.14 -44.36
N GLU A 462 -8.80 25.28 -43.91
CA GLU A 462 -7.68 25.58 -42.99
C GLU A 462 -8.02 26.00 -41.56
N ILE A 463 -9.29 26.24 -41.24
CA ILE A 463 -9.71 26.58 -39.87
C ILE A 463 -9.77 25.31 -39.04
N ARG A 464 -8.98 25.24 -37.95
CA ARG A 464 -9.00 24.13 -36.97
C ARG A 464 -10.33 24.11 -36.21
N LEU A 465 -11.00 22.97 -36.20
CA LEU A 465 -12.32 22.80 -35.57
C LEU A 465 -12.30 21.84 -34.38
N ALA A 466 -11.56 20.74 -34.49
CA ALA A 466 -11.49 19.70 -33.47
C ALA A 466 -10.22 18.86 -33.63
N THR A 467 -9.88 18.08 -32.60
CA THR A 467 -8.85 17.05 -32.67
C THR A 467 -9.44 15.66 -32.48
N LEU A 468 -8.86 14.68 -33.16
CA LEU A 468 -9.14 13.26 -33.01
C LEU A 468 -7.89 12.55 -32.48
N GLU A 469 -8.05 11.82 -31.39
CA GLU A 469 -7.08 10.85 -30.92
C GLU A 469 -7.35 9.48 -31.58
N MET A 470 -6.29 8.82 -32.04
CA MET A 470 -6.30 7.43 -32.48
C MET A 470 -5.32 6.64 -31.62
N THR A 471 -5.80 5.65 -30.88
CA THR A 471 -4.98 4.76 -30.05
C THR A 471 -4.43 3.61 -30.90
N LEU A 472 -3.15 3.29 -30.69
CA LEU A 472 -2.40 2.27 -31.40
C LEU A 472 -2.02 1.14 -30.44
N THR A 473 -2.59 -0.05 -30.64
CA THR A 473 -2.32 -1.22 -29.81
C THR A 473 -1.52 -2.26 -30.59
N TYR A 474 -0.46 -2.76 -29.96
CA TYR A 474 0.46 -3.75 -30.54
C TYR A 474 0.37 -5.04 -29.72
N GLU A 475 -0.38 -6.02 -30.19
CA GLU A 475 -0.44 -7.35 -29.57
C GLU A 475 0.77 -8.19 -30.00
N GLN A 476 1.37 -8.94 -29.06
CA GLN A 476 2.51 -9.81 -29.36
C GLN A 476 2.14 -10.83 -30.45
N GLY A 477 2.84 -10.78 -31.59
CA GLY A 477 2.62 -11.66 -32.73
C GLY A 477 1.48 -11.27 -33.68
N LYS A 478 0.85 -10.09 -33.53
CA LYS A 478 -0.27 -9.63 -34.37
C LYS A 478 -0.03 -8.28 -35.06
N SER A 479 -0.91 -7.96 -36.01
CA SER A 479 -1.05 -6.68 -36.71
C SER A 479 -1.36 -5.51 -35.76
N LEU A 480 -0.98 -4.29 -36.16
CA LEU A 480 -1.33 -3.03 -35.47
C LEU A 480 -2.86 -2.87 -35.43
N THR A 481 -3.43 -2.70 -34.24
CA THR A 481 -4.85 -2.35 -34.05
C THR A 481 -4.98 -0.85 -33.85
N ILE A 482 -5.91 -0.23 -34.58
CA ILE A 482 -6.17 1.21 -34.55
C ILE A 482 -7.60 1.44 -34.07
N ALA A 483 -7.78 2.24 -33.02
CA ALA A 483 -9.09 2.58 -32.47
C ALA A 483 -9.23 4.10 -32.24
N PRO A 484 -10.41 4.69 -32.47
CA PRO A 484 -10.65 6.08 -32.09
C PRO A 484 -10.69 6.23 -30.57
N GLY A 485 -9.96 7.22 -30.04
CA GLY A 485 -9.97 7.65 -28.65
C GLY A 485 -10.86 8.89 -28.48
N GLN A 486 -10.29 9.95 -27.91
CA GLN A 486 -10.98 11.22 -27.69
C GLN A 486 -11.23 12.03 -28.99
N PHE A 487 -12.42 12.63 -29.11
CA PHE A 487 -12.76 13.61 -30.13
C PHE A 487 -13.21 14.92 -29.46
N LYS A 488 -12.42 15.99 -29.59
CA LYS A 488 -12.55 17.22 -28.78
C LYS A 488 -12.47 18.49 -29.62
N ALA A 489 -13.31 19.47 -29.31
CA ALA A 489 -13.28 20.79 -29.93
C ALA A 489 -12.67 21.84 -28.99
N ARG A 490 -12.82 23.11 -29.36
CA ARG A 490 -12.27 24.25 -28.62
C ARG A 490 -12.55 24.15 -27.11
N GLY A 491 -11.52 24.33 -26.28
CA GLY A 491 -11.65 24.27 -24.82
C GLY A 491 -11.96 22.87 -24.24
N ASN A 492 -11.52 21.79 -24.91
CA ASN A 492 -11.81 20.39 -24.52
C ASN A 492 -13.31 20.03 -24.52
N THR A 493 -14.12 20.81 -25.23
CA THR A 493 -15.57 20.61 -25.33
C THR A 493 -15.92 19.52 -26.35
N ARG A 494 -17.19 19.10 -26.35
CA ARG A 494 -17.70 18.15 -27.35
C ARG A 494 -17.77 18.83 -28.73
N PRO A 495 -17.26 18.19 -29.81
CA PRO A 495 -17.39 18.73 -31.15
C PRO A 495 -18.84 18.91 -31.60
N PRO A 496 -19.15 19.94 -32.41
CA PRO A 496 -20.47 20.13 -33.00
C PRO A 496 -20.94 18.88 -33.75
N PRO A 497 -22.23 18.49 -33.66
CA PRO A 497 -22.75 17.25 -34.27
C PRO A 497 -22.44 17.10 -35.77
N GLN A 498 -22.38 18.23 -36.50
CA GLN A 498 -22.06 18.31 -37.92
C GLN A 498 -20.68 17.77 -38.30
N LEU A 499 -19.75 17.61 -37.35
CA LEU A 499 -18.42 17.03 -37.61
C LEU A 499 -18.41 15.49 -37.54
N SER A 500 -19.47 14.88 -36.99
CA SER A 500 -19.57 13.42 -36.84
C SER A 500 -19.61 12.66 -38.19
N PRO A 501 -20.33 13.14 -39.23
CA PRO A 501 -20.29 12.53 -40.56
C PRO A 501 -18.87 12.50 -41.16
N VAL A 502 -18.11 13.59 -41.03
CA VAL A 502 -16.72 13.69 -41.52
C VAL A 502 -15.82 12.66 -40.82
N LEU A 503 -15.90 12.59 -39.48
CA LEU A 503 -15.16 11.60 -38.70
C LEU A 503 -15.51 10.16 -39.10
N ARG A 504 -16.80 9.85 -39.25
CA ARG A 504 -17.25 8.51 -39.68
C ARG A 504 -16.74 8.16 -41.07
N GLN A 505 -16.69 9.14 -41.98
CA GLN A 505 -16.16 8.92 -43.31
C GLN A 505 -14.66 8.58 -43.27
N PHE A 506 -13.86 9.32 -42.52
CA PHE A 506 -12.43 9.04 -42.34
C PHE A 506 -12.17 7.67 -41.71
N LEU A 507 -12.87 7.34 -40.62
CA LEU A 507 -12.73 6.03 -39.97
C LEU A 507 -13.15 4.88 -40.89
N ALA A 508 -14.16 5.10 -41.74
CA ALA A 508 -14.54 4.13 -42.76
C ALA A 508 -13.46 4.00 -43.84
N ASP A 509 -12.82 5.08 -44.26
CA ASP A 509 -11.75 5.04 -45.27
C ASP A 509 -10.49 4.33 -44.75
N LEU A 510 -10.13 4.53 -43.48
CA LEU A 510 -9.07 3.75 -42.83
C LEU A 510 -9.44 2.26 -42.71
N ARG A 511 -10.67 1.94 -42.27
CA ARG A 511 -11.10 0.55 -42.06
C ARG A 511 -11.19 -0.26 -43.35
N HIS A 512 -11.61 0.36 -44.45
CA HIS A 512 -11.73 -0.29 -45.76
C HIS A 512 -10.47 -0.11 -46.62
N GLU A 513 -9.34 0.30 -46.02
CA GLU A 513 -8.05 0.47 -46.70
C GLU A 513 -8.10 1.42 -47.92
N ARG A 514 -9.07 2.34 -47.94
CA ARG A 514 -9.18 3.39 -48.97
C ARG A 514 -8.22 4.55 -48.75
N HIS A 515 -7.68 4.67 -47.54
CA HIS A 515 -6.64 5.62 -47.19
C HIS A 515 -5.44 4.87 -46.59
N PRO A 516 -4.21 5.08 -47.09
CA PRO A 516 -3.07 4.25 -46.74
C PRO A 516 -2.60 4.49 -45.30
N ILE A 517 -2.11 3.42 -44.65
CA ILE A 517 -1.57 3.44 -43.29
C ILE A 517 -0.10 2.99 -43.31
N THR A 518 0.78 3.72 -42.62
CA THR A 518 2.24 3.51 -42.58
C THR A 518 2.66 2.47 -41.54
N HIS A 519 2.03 1.29 -41.54
CA HIS A 519 2.20 0.25 -40.51
C HIS A 519 3.66 -0.08 -40.15
N GLN A 520 4.51 -0.25 -41.15
CA GLN A 520 5.91 -0.66 -40.94
C GLN A 520 6.75 0.45 -40.30
N GLU A 521 6.48 1.71 -40.65
CA GLU A 521 7.21 2.87 -40.12
C GLU A 521 6.87 3.12 -38.66
N LEU A 522 5.58 3.02 -38.30
CA LEU A 522 5.11 3.13 -36.92
C LEU A 522 5.72 2.03 -36.02
N LEU A 523 5.73 0.78 -36.51
CA LEU A 523 6.35 -0.35 -35.81
C LEU A 523 7.86 -0.16 -35.63
N ARG A 524 8.54 0.32 -36.67
CA ARG A 524 9.99 0.59 -36.63
C ARG A 524 10.30 1.67 -35.60
N HIS A 525 9.61 2.80 -35.68
CA HIS A 525 9.77 3.92 -34.73
C HIS A 525 9.53 3.48 -33.29
N ARG A 526 8.43 2.75 -33.02
CA ARG A 526 8.15 2.23 -31.68
C ARG A 526 9.28 1.34 -31.15
N ARG A 527 9.77 0.40 -31.97
CA ARG A 527 10.88 -0.48 -31.57
C ARG A 527 12.16 0.31 -31.29
N GLU A 528 12.46 1.31 -32.11
CA GLU A 528 13.62 2.19 -31.93
C GLU A 528 13.51 2.98 -30.62
N ILE A 529 12.38 3.63 -30.36
CA ILE A 529 12.14 4.44 -29.16
C ILE A 529 12.11 3.59 -27.87
N MET A 530 11.53 2.38 -27.92
CA MET A 530 11.58 1.45 -26.79
C MET A 530 12.98 0.89 -26.53
N ARG A 531 13.82 0.75 -27.58
CA ARG A 531 15.20 0.28 -27.46
C ARG A 531 16.15 1.36 -26.94
N SER A 532 15.97 2.61 -27.35
CA SER A 532 16.80 3.73 -26.88
C SER A 532 16.44 4.20 -25.47
N GLY A 533 15.24 3.88 -24.98
CA GLY A 533 14.73 4.41 -23.71
C GLY A 533 14.25 5.87 -23.82
N ASP A 534 14.26 6.45 -25.03
CA ASP A 534 13.77 7.81 -25.38
C ASP A 534 12.23 7.91 -25.30
N CYS A 535 11.57 6.87 -24.77
CA CYS A 535 10.13 6.79 -24.51
C CYS A 535 9.72 7.36 -23.14
N GLY A 536 10.71 7.66 -22.29
CA GLY A 536 10.52 8.19 -20.94
C GLY A 536 11.32 9.47 -20.75
N TRP A 537 10.81 10.35 -19.89
CA TRP A 537 11.59 11.44 -19.32
C TRP A 537 12.91 10.85 -18.78
N HIS A 538 14.02 11.15 -19.44
CA HIS A 538 15.33 10.71 -18.98
C HIS A 538 15.54 11.22 -17.55
N ARG A 539 15.74 10.28 -16.61
CA ARG A 539 15.95 10.51 -15.17
C ARG A 539 17.31 11.16 -14.84
N GLU A 540 18.04 11.65 -15.83
CA GLU A 540 19.22 12.46 -15.56
C GLU A 540 18.75 13.83 -15.05
N ILE A 541 19.25 14.24 -13.88
CA ILE A 541 18.84 15.51 -13.27
C ILE A 541 19.19 16.63 -14.26
N LEU A 542 18.17 17.34 -14.75
CA LEU A 542 18.36 18.40 -15.73
C LEU A 542 19.25 19.51 -15.15
N PRO A 543 20.13 20.14 -15.96
CA PRO A 543 21.02 21.17 -15.47
C PRO A 543 20.26 22.45 -15.10
N ILE A 544 20.85 23.29 -14.24
CA ILE A 544 20.24 24.57 -13.82
C ILE A 544 19.91 25.51 -15.00
N SER A 545 20.64 25.42 -16.11
CA SER A 545 20.37 26.16 -17.34
C SER A 545 19.01 25.78 -17.96
N HIS A 546 18.59 24.52 -17.81
CA HIS A 546 17.26 24.08 -18.21
C HIS A 546 16.18 24.82 -17.41
N ALA A 547 16.27 24.84 -16.07
CA ALA A 547 15.29 25.52 -15.22
C ALA A 547 15.14 27.00 -15.57
N ARG A 548 16.26 27.69 -15.85
CA ARG A 548 16.27 29.09 -16.32
C ARG A 548 15.55 29.26 -17.65
N LYS A 549 15.83 28.39 -18.64
CA LYS A 549 15.11 28.39 -19.92
C LYS A 549 13.63 28.08 -19.70
N ALA A 550 13.32 27.23 -18.72
CA ALA A 550 11.97 26.74 -18.49
C ALA A 550 11.04 27.72 -17.80
N TRP A 551 11.63 28.55 -16.93
CA TRP A 551 10.96 29.46 -16.03
C TRP A 551 9.78 30.26 -16.58
N PRO A 552 9.85 30.90 -17.78
CA PRO A 552 8.73 31.70 -18.27
C PRO A 552 7.40 30.92 -18.36
N LEU A 553 7.45 29.60 -18.56
CA LEU A 553 6.26 28.73 -18.63
C LEU A 553 5.58 28.53 -17.29
N TYR A 554 6.35 28.54 -16.22
CA TYR A 554 5.87 28.23 -14.88
C TYR A 554 5.36 29.48 -14.18
N ARG A 555 5.67 30.69 -14.65
CA ARG A 555 5.18 31.93 -14.05
C ARG A 555 3.66 32.00 -13.94
N VAL A 556 2.92 31.47 -14.90
CA VAL A 556 1.45 31.41 -14.85
C VAL A 556 0.94 30.50 -13.72
N LEU A 557 1.72 29.48 -13.37
CA LEU A 557 1.43 28.58 -12.27
C LEU A 557 1.68 29.25 -10.92
N LEU A 558 2.48 30.32 -10.80
CA LEU A 558 2.98 30.88 -9.55
C LEU A 558 2.21 32.12 -9.07
N PRO A 559 2.40 32.59 -7.81
CA PRO A 559 1.68 33.74 -7.27
C PRO A 559 1.97 35.05 -8.03
N LYS A 560 1.04 36.01 -8.00
CA LYS A 560 1.28 37.36 -8.54
C LYS A 560 2.47 38.01 -7.81
N GLY A 561 3.29 38.76 -8.55
CA GLY A 561 4.53 39.36 -8.02
C GLY A 561 5.73 38.41 -8.02
N THR A 562 5.58 37.19 -8.55
CA THR A 562 6.71 36.27 -8.77
C THR A 562 7.77 36.93 -9.68
N PRO A 563 9.06 36.91 -9.29
CA PRO A 563 10.14 37.51 -10.07
C PRO A 563 10.22 37.04 -11.53
N ASP A 564 10.76 37.92 -12.39
CA ASP A 564 10.89 37.63 -13.82
C ASP A 564 11.90 36.54 -14.13
N THR A 565 12.89 36.34 -13.27
CA THR A 565 13.95 35.34 -13.45
C THR A 565 13.86 34.21 -12.42
N PHE A 566 14.29 33.03 -12.84
CA PHE A 566 14.31 31.83 -12.01
C PHE A 566 15.19 32.00 -10.76
N ASP A 567 16.40 32.53 -10.93
CA ASP A 567 17.36 32.68 -9.83
C ASP A 567 16.84 33.68 -8.78
N GLN A 568 16.23 34.80 -9.20
CA GLN A 568 15.61 35.75 -8.27
C GLN A 568 14.45 35.11 -7.51
N TRP A 569 13.59 34.35 -8.17
CA TRP A 569 12.52 33.62 -7.48
C TRP A 569 13.07 32.63 -6.46
N ALA A 570 14.07 31.83 -6.82
CA ALA A 570 14.63 30.81 -5.94
C ALA A 570 15.23 31.42 -4.66
N GLU A 571 15.89 32.57 -4.77
CA GLU A 571 16.47 33.28 -3.63
C GLU A 571 15.42 34.06 -2.81
N GLN A 572 14.56 34.85 -3.46
CA GLN A 572 13.57 35.69 -2.77
C GLN A 572 12.46 34.89 -2.08
N SER A 573 12.08 33.75 -2.66
CA SER A 573 11.10 32.84 -2.04
C SER A 573 11.68 32.03 -0.88
N GLY A 574 13.01 32.04 -0.68
CA GLY A 574 13.69 31.27 0.35
C GLY A 574 13.85 29.78 0.03
N VAL A 575 13.38 29.31 -1.13
CA VAL A 575 13.49 27.91 -1.58
C VAL A 575 14.96 27.47 -1.65
N ALA A 576 15.84 28.30 -2.24
CA ALA A 576 17.27 27.99 -2.34
C ALA A 576 17.91 27.82 -0.94
N ARG A 577 17.65 28.78 -0.03
CA ARG A 577 18.14 28.73 1.34
C ARG A 577 17.61 27.52 2.12
N ALA A 578 16.36 27.14 1.90
CA ALA A 578 15.76 25.98 2.54
C ALA A 578 16.38 24.66 2.02
N LEU A 579 16.67 24.58 0.72
CA LEU A 579 17.41 23.46 0.12
C LEU A 579 18.81 23.34 0.71
N ASP A 580 19.55 24.43 0.83
CA ASP A 580 20.90 24.39 1.42
C ASP A 580 20.87 23.79 2.83
N LYS A 581 19.94 24.25 3.67
CA LYS A 581 19.78 23.77 5.04
C LYS A 581 19.46 22.29 5.10
N ILE A 582 18.56 21.80 4.24
CA ILE A 582 18.15 20.40 4.28
C ILE A 582 19.22 19.48 3.68
N ILE A 583 19.90 19.91 2.61
CA ILE A 583 21.04 19.17 2.02
C ILE A 583 22.16 19.00 3.05
N HIS A 584 22.55 20.08 3.75
CA HIS A 584 23.56 20.00 4.82
C HIS A 584 23.09 19.14 5.99
N ALA A 585 21.81 19.24 6.38
CA ALA A 585 21.27 18.40 7.44
C ALA A 585 21.31 16.90 7.08
N ILE A 586 21.05 16.55 5.81
CA ILE A 586 21.13 15.17 5.33
C ILE A 586 22.57 14.67 5.33
N ALA A 587 23.52 15.47 4.83
CA ALA A 587 24.93 15.11 4.78
C ALA A 587 25.55 14.90 6.19
N THR A 588 25.07 15.65 7.18
CA THR A 588 25.56 15.59 8.57
C THR A 588 24.89 14.50 9.42
N LEU A 589 23.97 13.72 8.86
CA LEU A 589 23.37 12.61 9.58
C LEU A 589 24.44 11.57 9.96
N PRO A 590 24.31 10.91 11.12
CA PRO A 590 25.22 9.82 11.48
C PRO A 590 25.09 8.69 10.44
N THR A 591 26.20 8.31 9.82
CA THR A 591 26.28 7.07 9.05
C THR A 591 26.07 5.91 10.03
N LYS A 592 25.04 5.08 9.82
CA LYS A 592 24.89 3.83 10.58
C LYS A 592 26.21 3.05 10.45
N ARG A 593 26.87 2.81 11.59
CA ARG A 593 27.92 1.79 11.71
C ARG A 593 27.30 0.41 11.65
#